data_AF-A0A1S2L961-F1
#
_entry.id   AF-A0A1S2L961-F1
#
_cell.length_a   1.000
_cell.length_b   1.000
_cell.length_c   1.000
_cell.angle_alpha   90.00
_cell.angle_beta   90.00
_cell.angle_gamma   90.00
#
_symmetry.space_group_name_H-M   'P 1'
#
loop_
_entity.id
_entity.type
_entity.pdbx_description
1 polymer ?
#
loop_
_entity_poly.entity_id
_entity_poly.type
_entity_poly.pdbx_seq_one_letter_code
_entity_poly.pdbx_strand_id
1 'polypeptide(L)' 'MDHKQLEQLGNELRGVGHKRRELVEQIYQEVKEGDGKSSKELYEELSTISDQAIAIMERQKQMFDEEVSKM' A
#
# COMPACT_ATOMS: atom_id res chain seq x y z
N MET A 1 -23.21 5.31 5.22
CA MET A 1 -21.80 5.30 4.78
C MET A 1 -21.66 6.15 3.50
N ASP A 2 -20.63 7.00 3.40
CA ASP A 2 -20.37 7.77 2.16
C ASP A 2 -19.64 6.90 1.12
N HIS A 3 -20.39 6.46 0.11
CA HIS A 3 -19.87 5.62 -0.98
C HIS A 3 -18.70 6.27 -1.73
N LYS A 4 -18.67 7.60 -1.86
CA LYS A 4 -17.59 8.29 -2.58
C LYS A 4 -16.26 8.19 -1.84
N GLN A 5 -16.29 8.27 -0.51
CA GLN A 5 -15.10 8.13 0.32
C GLN A 5 -14.52 6.71 0.24
N LEU A 6 -15.37 5.68 0.27
CA LEU A 6 -14.92 4.30 0.07
C LEU A 6 -14.31 4.07 -1.32
N GLU A 7 -14.94 4.61 -2.36
CA GLU A 7 -14.42 4.50 -3.73
C GLU A 7 -13.05 5.16 -3.85
N GLN A 8 -12.88 6.33 -3.23
CA GLN A 8 -11.59 7.02 -3.18
C GLN A 8 -10.54 6.18 -2.46
N LEU A 9 -10.83 5.64 -1.28
CA LEU A 9 -9.89 4.75 -0.55
C LEU A 9 -9.53 3.52 -1.38
N GLY A 10 -10.50 2.94 -2.10
CA GLY A 10 -10.25 1.82 -3.00
C GLY A 10 -9.33 2.19 -4.17
N ASN A 11 -9.46 3.39 -4.73
CA ASN A 11 -8.57 3.91 -5.77
C ASN A 11 -7.16 4.15 -5.22
N GLU A 12 -7.03 4.74 -4.04
CA GLU A 12 -5.75 4.95 -3.37
C GLU A 12 -5.05 3.62 -3.08
N LEU A 13 -5.77 2.63 -2.54
CA LEU A 13 -5.22 1.30 -2.26
C LEU A 13 -4.74 0.59 -3.53
N ARG A 14 -5.49 0.69 -4.64
CA ARG A 14 -5.04 0.16 -5.94
C ARG A 14 -3.75 0.83 -6.40
N GLY A 15 -3.67 2.15 -6.31
CA GLY A 15 -2.47 2.91 -6.67
C GLY A 15 -1.24 2.48 -5.86
N VAL A 16 -1.38 2.35 -4.54
CA VAL A 16 -0.33 1.84 -3.65
C VAL A 16 0.06 0.41 -4.00
N GLY A 17 -0.92 -0.45 -4.32
CA GLY A 17 -0.68 -1.83 -4.75
C GLY A 17 0.12 -1.93 -6.05
N HIS A 18 -0.11 -1.04 -7.01
CA HIS A 18 0.69 -0.96 -8.24
C HIS A 18 2.15 -0.61 -7.95
N LYS A 19 2.39 0.47 -7.18
CA LYS A 19 3.75 0.87 -6.81
C LYS A 19 4.50 -0.20 -6.02
N ARG A 20 3.80 -0.87 -5.09
CA ARG A 20 4.36 -2.01 -4.34
C ARG A 20 4.83 -3.12 -5.27
N ARG A 21 4.06 -3.45 -6.31
CA ARG A 21 4.43 -4.48 -7.30
C ARG A 21 5.68 -4.06 -8.06
N GLU A 22 5.74 -2.82 -8.55
CA GLU A 22 6.88 -2.28 -9.27
C GLU A 22 8.16 -2.33 -8.42
N LEU A 23 8.10 -1.93 -7.14
CA LEU A 23 9.25 -2.00 -6.24
C LEU A 23 9.75 -3.43 -6.01
N VAL A 24 8.83 -4.39 -5.82
CA VAL A 24 9.21 -5.81 -5.66
C VAL A 24 9.89 -6.34 -6.93
N GLU A 25 9.42 -5.94 -8.11
CA GLU A 25 10.04 -6.31 -9.38
C GLU A 25 11.45 -5.71 -9.51
N GLN A 26 11.64 -4.44 -9.13
CA GLN A 26 12.96 -3.79 -9.11
C GLN A 26 13.93 -4.48 -8.15
N ILE A 27 13.51 -4.73 -6.90
CA ILE A 27 14.30 -5.47 -5.90
C ILE A 27 14.74 -6.82 -6.44
N TYR A 28 13.84 -7.54 -7.11
CA TYR A 28 14.16 -8.86 -7.67
C TYR A 28 15.22 -8.77 -8.78
N GLN A 29 15.18 -7.76 -9.64
CA GLN A 29 16.21 -7.56 -10.67
C GLN A 29 17.55 -7.16 -10.05
N GLU A 30 17.58 -6.24 -9.09
CA GLU A 30 18.83 -5.83 -8.44
C GLU A 30 19.54 -6.98 -7.73
N VAL A 31 18.79 -7.81 -7.00
CA VAL A 31 19.33 -9.00 -6.34
C VAL A 31 19.92 -9.97 -7.37
N LYS A 32 19.30 -10.09 -8.55
CA LYS A 32 19.78 -10.94 -9.64
C LYS A 32 21.03 -10.37 -10.30
N GLU A 33 21.13 -9.05 -10.42
CA GLU A 33 22.26 -8.35 -11.05
C GLU A 33 23.47 -8.16 -10.11
N GLY A 34 23.27 -8.34 -8.80
CA GLY A 34 24.34 -8.36 -7.79
C GLY A 34 24.77 -7.00 -7.28
N ASP A 35 23.99 -5.94 -7.54
CA ASP A 35 24.26 -4.59 -7.02
C ASP A 35 23.57 -4.41 -5.66
N GLY A 36 24.31 -4.69 -4.59
CA GLY A 36 23.76 -4.65 -3.23
C GLY A 36 23.62 -3.25 -2.61
N LYS A 37 24.04 -2.18 -3.30
CA LYS A 37 24.04 -0.82 -2.72
C LYS A 37 22.68 -0.11 -2.84
N SER A 38 21.93 -0.38 -3.91
CA SER A 38 20.59 0.16 -4.18
C SER A 38 19.48 -0.58 -3.42
N SER A 39 19.73 -1.83 -3.02
CA SER A 39 18.68 -2.68 -2.44
C SER A 39 18.10 -2.14 -1.12
N LYS A 40 18.92 -1.47 -0.29
CA LYS A 40 18.46 -0.93 1.01
C LYS A 40 17.40 0.15 0.81
N GLU A 41 17.60 1.06 -0.13
CA GLU A 41 16.66 2.16 -0.42
C GLU A 41 15.35 1.60 -0.96
N LEU A 42 15.40 0.62 -1.86
CA LEU A 42 14.20 -0.05 -2.36
C LEU A 42 13.41 -0.77 -1.27
N TYR A 43 14.09 -1.42 -0.31
CA TYR A 43 13.42 -2.05 0.83
C TYR A 43 12.80 -1.03 1.79
N GLU A 44 13.45 0.12 2.01
CA GLU A 44 12.90 1.22 2.81
C GLU A 44 11.66 1.84 2.13
N GLU A 45 11.70 2.01 0.81
CA GLU A 45 10.55 2.47 0.03
C GLU A 45 9.41 1.44 0.06
N LEU A 46 9.72 0.15 -0.09
CA LEU A 46 8.74 -0.93 0.01
C LEU A 46 8.05 -0.96 1.38
N SER A 47 8.81 -0.74 2.47
CA SER A 47 8.26 -0.60 3.81
C SER A 47 7.29 0.57 3.89
N THR A 48 7.71 1.74 3.40
CA THR A 48 6.90 2.96 3.42
C THR A 48 5.58 2.79 2.66
N ILE A 49 5.63 2.18 1.47
CA ILE A 49 4.43 1.90 0.67
C ILE A 49 3.52 0.88 1.37
N SER A 50 4.10 -0.09 2.07
CA SER A 50 3.33 -1.08 2.84
C SER A 50 2.62 -0.42 4.02
N ASP A 51 3.28 0.50 4.74
CA ASP A 51 2.68 1.28 5.83
C ASP A 51 1.53 2.16 5.32
N GLN A 52 1.67 2.77 4.14
CA GLN A 52 0.60 3.52 3.49
C GLN A 52 -0.61 2.63 3.16
N ALA A 53 -0.39 1.41 2.65
CA ALA A 53 -1.46 0.46 2.38
C ALA A 53 -2.22 0.10 3.67
N ILE A 54 -1.48 -0.19 4.75
CA ILE A 54 -2.05 -0.53 6.06
C ILE A 54 -2.92 0.64 6.57
N ALA A 55 -2.41 1.87 6.54
CA ALA A 55 -3.15 3.05 6.98
C ALA A 55 -4.46 3.26 6.19
N ILE A 56 -4.46 3.01 4.87
CA ILE A 56 -5.68 3.08 4.04
C ILE A 56 -6.67 1.99 4.47
N MET A 57 -6.20 0.76 4.68
CA MET A 57 -7.05 -0.36 5.11
C MET A 57 -7.63 -0.14 6.52
N GLU A 58 -6.86 0.45 7.43
CA GLU A 58 -7.33 0.81 8.77
C GLU A 58 -8.44 1.86 8.71
N ARG A 59 -8.28 2.90 7.89
CA ARG A 59 -9.34 3.91 7.66
C ARG A 59 -10.60 3.28 7.06
N GLN A 60 -10.43 2.41 6.07
CA GLN A 60 -11.55 1.69 5.46
C GLN A 60 -12.28 0.84 6.50
N LYS A 61 -11.55 0.11 7.34
CA LYS A 61 -12.13 -0.69 8.44
C LYS A 61 -12.88 0.19 9.43
N GLN A 62 -12.30 1.31 9.86
CA GLN A 62 -12.96 2.23 10.79
C GLN A 62 -14.31 2.72 10.23
N MET A 63 -14.38 3.05 8.95
CA MET A 63 -15.64 3.44 8.30
C MET A 63 -16.68 2.32 8.33
N PHE A 64 -16.27 1.06 8.14
CA PHE A 64 -17.16 -0.09 8.27
C PHE A 64 -17.64 -0.28 9.71
N ASP A 65 -16.72 -0.24 10.68
CA ASP A 65 -17.05 -0.42 12.10
C ASP A 65 -18.04 0.68 12.58
N GLU A 66 -17.84 1.93 12.15
CA GLU A 66 -18.75 3.04 12.46
C GLU A 66 -20.14 2.87 11.83
N GLU A 67 -20.23 2.28 10.63
CA GLU A 67 -21.54 2.04 9.99
C GLU A 67 -22.27 0.88 10.67
N VAL A 68 -21.56 -0.21 10.98
CA VAL A 68 -22.14 -1.35 11.69
C VAL A 68 -22.59 -0.97 13.10
N SER A 69 -21.82 -0.13 13.80
CA SER A 69 -22.20 0.35 15.14
C SER A 69 -23.38 1.33 15.14
N LYS A 70 -23.76 1.89 13.99
CA LYS A 70 -24.95 2.75 13.85
C LYS A 70 -26.22 1.95 13.55
N MET A 71 -26.10 0.66 13.22
CA MET A 71 -27.22 -0.28 13.07
C MET A 71 -27.61 -0.88 14.42
#